data_AF-A0A944ZXV4-F1
#
_entry.id   AF-A0A944ZXV4-F1
#
_cell.length_a   1.000
_cell.length_b   1.000
_cell.length_c   1.000
_cell.angle_alpha   90.00
_cell.angle_beta   90.00
_cell.angle_gamma   90.00
#
_symmetry.space_group_name_H-M   'P 1'
#
loop_
_entity.id
_entity.type
_entity.pdbx_description
1 polymer ?
#
loop_
_entity_poly.entity_id
_entity_poly.type
_entity_poly.pdbx_seq_one_letter_code
_entity_poly.pdbx_strand_id
1 'polypeptide(L)'
;MIKIKQKSDNLLDHKTECLILPCTEEKKPGQTLKAVDAVLNGAITAAFENKRFTGKPNQTLLLNSAGCLKADNLLLVGVGKAKEVTAEKICQASGAAAKVAERSNFKSVSIFLNDSCFDQIAKGKGKLYGELSGAVAEGAGLALYHFDNYKSTDEKDDPPSRVGQLTLIPASKVRQATVEKSIARAEKIVNAVHSARDLVSHPGNTATPTFLAEHAKKMARKNKITCKVLGKKEMEKLGMGALLGVSRGSHEPPALIVLEYYGAAKKKAPTVIVGKGITFDTGGISLKPGAKMDEMKMDMSGAATTLAALQAISSLKLPINVIGIVAAAENMPGGSAIKPGDILKSLSGKTIEVLNTDAEGRLVLADALTYAQRYKPKEVIDLATLTGAVLMALGH
;
A
#
# COMPACT_ATOMS: atom_id res chain seq x y z
N MET A 1 3.83 -11.04 6.76
CA MET A 1 4.14 -10.88 5.32
C MET A 1 4.47 -12.24 4.75
N ILE A 2 3.94 -12.56 3.58
CA ILE A 2 4.22 -13.84 2.91
C ILE A 2 5.68 -13.94 2.49
N LYS A 3 6.22 -15.17 2.43
CA LYS A 3 7.55 -15.41 1.88
C LYS A 3 7.45 -15.51 0.36
N ILE A 4 8.08 -14.58 -0.36
CA ILE A 4 8.14 -14.62 -1.83
C ILE A 4 9.54 -15.06 -2.25
N LYS A 5 9.63 -16.10 -3.08
CA LYS A 5 10.90 -16.59 -3.61
C LYS A 5 10.78 -16.92 -5.09
N GLN A 6 11.90 -17.18 -5.75
CA GLN A 6 11.90 -17.77 -7.07
C GLN A 6 12.49 -19.18 -7.08
N LYS A 7 12.09 -19.99 -8.07
CA LYS A 7 12.71 -21.28 -8.39
C LYS A 7 12.57 -21.54 -9.88
N SER A 8 13.66 -21.86 -10.59
CA SER A 8 13.50 -22.48 -11.92
C SER A 8 13.16 -23.95 -11.74
N ASP A 9 12.09 -24.36 -12.40
CA ASP A 9 11.60 -25.72 -12.38
C ASP A 9 10.86 -26.00 -13.69
N ASN A 10 10.69 -27.28 -14.05
CA ASN A 10 9.79 -27.64 -15.14
C ASN A 10 8.34 -27.48 -14.65
N LEU A 11 7.49 -26.89 -15.49
CA LEU A 11 6.10 -26.60 -15.15
C LEU A 11 5.31 -27.84 -14.71
N LEU A 12 5.48 -28.97 -15.42
CA LEU A 12 4.71 -30.20 -15.19
C LEU A 12 5.21 -30.97 -13.96
N ASP A 13 6.50 -30.81 -13.63
CA ASP A 13 7.16 -31.47 -12.49
C ASP A 13 7.21 -30.62 -11.21
N HIS A 14 6.70 -29.39 -11.24
CA HIS A 14 6.79 -28.52 -10.08
C HIS A 14 5.79 -28.92 -8.99
N LYS A 15 6.31 -29.39 -7.86
CA LYS A 15 5.49 -29.72 -6.67
C LYS A 15 5.06 -28.46 -5.93
N THR A 16 3.75 -28.25 -5.80
CA THR A 16 3.11 -27.15 -5.06
C THR A 16 1.63 -27.48 -4.81
N GLU A 17 1.00 -26.90 -3.79
CA GLU A 17 -0.43 -27.16 -3.52
C GLU A 17 -1.32 -26.56 -4.61
N CYS A 18 -0.90 -25.42 -5.17
CA CYS A 18 -1.58 -24.79 -6.29
C CYS A 18 -0.58 -24.11 -7.23
N LEU A 19 -0.58 -24.55 -8.48
CA LEU A 19 0.13 -23.92 -9.58
C LEU A 19 -0.80 -22.91 -10.25
N ILE A 20 -0.34 -21.67 -10.41
CA ILE A 20 -1.12 -20.56 -10.94
C ILE A 20 -0.57 -20.18 -12.32
N LEU A 21 -1.45 -20.11 -13.32
CA LEU A 21 -1.13 -19.72 -14.70
C LEU A 21 -1.86 -18.44 -15.10
N PRO A 22 -1.13 -17.33 -15.28
CA PRO A 22 -1.68 -16.12 -15.90
C PRO A 22 -1.98 -16.34 -17.38
N CYS A 23 -3.18 -15.96 -17.82
CA CYS A 23 -3.71 -16.26 -19.14
C CYS A 23 -4.23 -14.99 -19.83
N THR A 24 -3.77 -14.74 -21.05
CA THR A 24 -4.32 -13.71 -21.94
C THR A 24 -5.74 -14.07 -22.37
N GLU A 25 -6.51 -13.04 -22.74
CA GLU A 25 -7.86 -13.25 -23.27
C GLU A 25 -7.80 -13.85 -24.67
N GLU A 26 -8.24 -15.10 -24.81
CA GLU A 26 -8.15 -15.89 -26.04
C GLU A 26 -9.39 -16.78 -26.24
N LYS A 27 -9.66 -17.17 -27.50
CA LYS A 27 -10.76 -18.10 -27.82
C LYS A 27 -10.41 -19.56 -27.56
N LYS A 28 -9.12 -19.89 -27.49
CA LYS A 28 -8.58 -21.25 -27.30
C LYS A 28 -7.36 -21.18 -26.39
N PRO A 29 -6.95 -22.28 -25.75
CA PRO A 29 -5.75 -22.29 -24.91
C PRO A 29 -4.48 -21.98 -25.72
N GLY A 30 -3.64 -21.10 -25.17
CA GLY A 30 -2.30 -20.81 -25.71
C GLY A 30 -1.31 -21.98 -25.56
N GLN A 31 -0.09 -21.84 -26.08
CA GLN A 31 0.89 -22.94 -26.16
C GLN A 31 1.24 -23.58 -24.81
N THR A 32 1.53 -22.78 -23.78
CA THR A 32 1.80 -23.30 -22.43
C THR A 32 0.58 -24.02 -21.86
N LEU A 33 -0.63 -23.47 -22.06
CA LEU A 33 -1.85 -24.11 -21.59
C LEU A 33 -2.10 -25.44 -22.31
N LYS A 34 -1.84 -25.55 -23.61
CA LYS A 34 -1.97 -26.82 -24.35
C LYS A 34 -1.07 -27.92 -23.80
N ALA A 35 0.17 -27.60 -23.40
CA ALA A 35 1.07 -28.57 -22.80
C ALA A 35 0.55 -29.10 -21.46
N VAL A 36 -0.04 -28.22 -20.64
CA VAL A 36 -0.69 -28.60 -19.36
C VAL A 36 -2.02 -29.33 -19.62
N ASP A 37 -2.78 -28.92 -20.63
CA ASP A 37 -4.05 -29.51 -20.98
C ASP A 37 -3.92 -30.95 -21.49
N ALA A 38 -2.82 -31.26 -22.19
CA ALA A 38 -2.52 -32.60 -22.65
C ALA A 38 -2.38 -33.60 -21.50
N VAL A 39 -1.80 -33.18 -20.37
CA VAL A 39 -1.72 -34.04 -19.17
C VAL A 39 -3.01 -34.01 -18.36
N LEU A 40 -3.81 -32.94 -18.45
CA LEU A 40 -5.13 -32.82 -17.81
C LEU A 40 -6.29 -33.37 -18.66
N ASN A 41 -6.02 -34.20 -19.66
CA ASN A 41 -7.02 -34.85 -20.51
C ASN A 41 -8.04 -33.87 -21.13
N GLY A 42 -7.60 -32.68 -21.55
CA GLY A 42 -8.44 -31.71 -22.25
C GLY A 42 -9.32 -30.83 -21.36
N ALA A 43 -9.16 -30.87 -20.03
CA ALA A 43 -9.99 -30.11 -19.10
C ALA A 43 -9.95 -28.58 -19.31
N ILE A 44 -8.79 -28.03 -19.70
CA ILE A 44 -8.61 -26.61 -20.02
C ILE A 44 -9.29 -26.31 -21.35
N THR A 45 -9.10 -27.12 -22.39
CA THR A 45 -9.79 -26.92 -23.68
C THR A 45 -11.31 -26.93 -23.48
N ALA A 46 -11.85 -27.89 -22.74
CA ALA A 46 -13.27 -27.95 -22.41
C ALA A 46 -13.76 -26.68 -21.70
N ALA A 47 -12.96 -26.12 -20.78
CA ALA A 47 -13.28 -24.88 -20.07
C ALA A 47 -13.33 -23.64 -20.99
N PHE A 48 -12.53 -23.61 -22.06
CA PHE A 48 -12.60 -22.56 -23.07
C PHE A 48 -13.82 -22.74 -23.98
N GLU A 49 -14.09 -23.97 -24.43
CA GLU A 49 -15.21 -24.28 -25.34
C GLU A 49 -16.58 -24.00 -24.70
N ASN A 50 -16.74 -24.34 -23.42
CA ASN A 50 -17.96 -24.03 -22.66
C ASN A 50 -17.98 -22.62 -22.05
N LYS A 51 -16.97 -21.79 -22.37
CA LYS A 51 -16.84 -20.38 -21.91
C LYS A 51 -16.75 -20.20 -20.39
N ARG A 52 -16.41 -21.25 -19.62
CA ARG A 52 -16.11 -21.12 -18.18
C ARG A 52 -14.82 -20.33 -17.93
N PHE A 53 -13.89 -20.35 -18.88
CA PHE A 53 -12.69 -19.52 -18.84
C PHE A 53 -12.35 -18.96 -20.23
N THR A 54 -12.01 -17.68 -20.28
CA THR A 54 -11.65 -16.99 -21.53
C THR A 54 -10.44 -16.06 -21.37
N GLY A 55 -9.89 -15.93 -20.15
CA GLY A 55 -8.77 -15.04 -19.86
C GLY A 55 -9.14 -13.56 -19.66
N LYS A 56 -10.43 -13.25 -19.46
CA LYS A 56 -10.89 -11.89 -19.11
C LYS A 56 -10.21 -11.38 -17.82
N PRO A 57 -10.04 -10.06 -17.63
CA PRO A 57 -9.37 -9.51 -16.45
C PRO A 57 -9.92 -10.07 -15.14
N ASN A 58 -9.03 -10.59 -14.29
CA ASN A 58 -9.32 -11.16 -12.98
C ASN A 58 -10.26 -12.39 -12.98
N GLN A 59 -10.59 -12.95 -14.14
CA GLN A 59 -11.32 -14.21 -14.22
C GLN A 59 -10.46 -15.33 -13.63
N THR A 60 -11.04 -16.21 -12.80
CA THR A 60 -10.33 -17.33 -12.20
C THR A 60 -11.01 -18.66 -12.50
N LEU A 61 -10.22 -19.73 -12.62
CA LEU A 61 -10.71 -21.10 -12.71
C LEU A 61 -9.76 -22.02 -11.94
N LEU A 62 -10.26 -22.61 -10.85
CA LEU A 62 -9.54 -23.61 -10.07
C LEU A 62 -9.91 -25.01 -10.55
N LEU A 63 -8.90 -25.84 -10.83
CA LEU A 63 -9.01 -27.22 -11.25
C LEU A 63 -8.19 -28.10 -10.30
N ASN A 64 -8.71 -29.28 -9.96
CA ASN A 64 -7.92 -30.30 -9.30
C ASN A 64 -7.08 -31.04 -10.34
N SER A 65 -5.80 -31.28 -10.06
CA SER A 65 -4.92 -31.94 -11.02
C SER A 65 -5.12 -33.45 -11.10
N ALA A 66 -5.84 -34.06 -10.14
CA ALA A 66 -6.13 -35.50 -10.06
C ALA A 66 -4.88 -36.40 -10.22
N GLY A 67 -3.71 -35.94 -9.78
CA GLY A 67 -2.43 -36.64 -9.92
C GLY A 67 -1.78 -36.56 -11.30
N CYS A 68 -2.41 -35.90 -12.28
CA CYS A 68 -1.85 -35.71 -13.63
C CYS A 68 -0.71 -34.68 -13.67
N LEU A 69 -0.60 -33.82 -12.65
CA LEU A 69 0.50 -32.89 -12.42
C LEU A 69 1.11 -33.17 -11.05
N LYS A 70 2.39 -32.81 -10.85
CA LYS A 70 2.97 -32.80 -9.50
C LYS A 70 2.43 -31.67 -8.61
N ALA A 71 1.77 -30.68 -9.20
CA ALA A 71 0.99 -29.69 -8.47
C ALA A 71 -0.39 -30.27 -8.14
N ASP A 72 -0.85 -30.16 -6.89
CA ASP A 72 -2.12 -30.77 -6.47
C ASP A 72 -3.34 -30.12 -7.16
N ASN A 73 -3.25 -28.80 -7.40
CA ASN A 73 -4.27 -28.00 -8.06
C ASN A 73 -3.65 -27.05 -9.11
N LEU A 74 -4.48 -26.65 -10.07
CA LEU A 74 -4.17 -25.66 -11.10
C LEU A 74 -5.18 -24.50 -11.03
N LEU A 75 -4.69 -23.28 -10.91
CA LEU A 75 -5.49 -22.06 -10.95
C LEU A 75 -5.13 -21.23 -12.18
N LEU A 76 -6.10 -21.08 -13.09
CA LEU A 76 -5.97 -20.13 -14.19
C LEU A 76 -6.42 -18.74 -13.71
N VAL A 77 -5.68 -17.70 -14.09
CA VAL A 77 -6.09 -16.31 -13.84
C VAL A 77 -5.97 -15.45 -15.10
N GLY A 78 -7.04 -14.76 -15.46
CA GLY A 78 -7.11 -13.94 -16.65
C GLY A 78 -6.48 -12.57 -16.47
N VAL A 79 -5.62 -12.17 -17.41
CA VAL A 79 -4.96 -10.85 -17.43
C VAL A 79 -5.59 -9.89 -18.46
N GLY A 80 -6.57 -10.37 -19.23
CA GLY A 80 -7.23 -9.64 -20.31
C GLY A 80 -6.46 -9.71 -21.63
N LYS A 81 -6.87 -8.86 -22.58
CA LYS A 81 -6.28 -8.82 -23.93
C LYS A 81 -4.80 -8.43 -23.86
N ALA A 82 -3.93 -9.23 -24.50
CA ALA A 82 -2.48 -9.07 -24.46
C ALA A 82 -1.97 -7.64 -24.76
N LYS A 83 -2.61 -6.93 -25.70
CA LYS A 83 -2.22 -5.56 -26.09
C LYS A 83 -2.53 -4.51 -25.02
N GLU A 84 -3.41 -4.80 -24.08
CA GLU A 84 -3.86 -3.89 -23.04
C GLU A 84 -3.29 -4.26 -21.66
N VAL A 85 -2.45 -5.29 -21.56
CA VAL A 85 -1.87 -5.72 -20.28
C VAL A 85 -0.81 -4.73 -19.82
N THR A 86 -0.93 -4.32 -18.57
CA THR A 86 0.01 -3.44 -17.87
C THR A 86 0.51 -4.12 -16.60
N ALA A 87 1.56 -3.59 -15.98
CA ALA A 87 1.99 -4.03 -14.64
C ALA A 87 0.82 -3.98 -13.64
N GLU A 88 -0.02 -2.94 -13.69
CA GLU A 88 -1.20 -2.83 -12.82
C GLU A 88 -2.20 -3.99 -13.04
N LYS A 89 -2.51 -4.34 -14.29
CA LYS A 89 -3.40 -5.50 -14.55
C LYS A 89 -2.81 -6.82 -14.06
N ILE A 90 -1.49 -7.00 -14.15
CA ILE A 90 -0.80 -8.17 -13.57
C ILE A 90 -0.86 -8.15 -12.04
N CYS A 91 -0.68 -6.99 -11.42
CA CYS A 91 -0.83 -6.79 -9.98
C CYS A 91 -2.22 -7.22 -9.51
N GLN A 92 -3.26 -6.73 -10.18
CA GLN A 92 -4.66 -7.09 -9.88
C GLN A 92 -4.93 -8.58 -10.07
N ALA A 93 -4.53 -9.16 -11.21
CA ALA A 93 -4.70 -10.58 -11.49
C ALA A 93 -3.98 -11.45 -10.45
N SER A 94 -2.75 -11.10 -10.09
CA SER A 94 -2.01 -11.80 -9.04
C SER A 94 -2.71 -11.70 -7.68
N GLY A 95 -3.24 -10.53 -7.33
CA GLY A 95 -4.03 -10.36 -6.12
C GLY A 95 -5.32 -11.18 -6.11
N ALA A 96 -6.02 -11.27 -7.25
CA ALA A 96 -7.21 -12.11 -7.40
C ALA A 96 -6.87 -13.59 -7.21
N ALA A 97 -5.79 -14.07 -7.84
CA ALA A 97 -5.34 -15.45 -7.70
C ALA A 97 -4.91 -15.78 -6.27
N ALA A 98 -4.19 -14.85 -5.61
CA ALA A 98 -3.77 -14.99 -4.22
C ALA A 98 -4.97 -15.11 -3.26
N LYS A 99 -6.02 -14.29 -3.44
CA LYS A 99 -7.26 -14.39 -2.65
C LYS A 99 -7.99 -15.71 -2.86
N VAL A 100 -8.04 -16.23 -4.10
CA VAL A 100 -8.61 -17.56 -4.36
C VAL A 100 -7.79 -18.62 -3.63
N ALA A 101 -6.47 -18.58 -3.75
CA ALA A 101 -5.60 -19.53 -3.08
C ALA A 101 -5.79 -19.56 -1.55
N GLU A 102 -5.87 -18.39 -0.90
CA GLU A 102 -6.09 -18.30 0.54
C GLU A 102 -7.46 -18.86 0.95
N ARG A 103 -8.52 -18.52 0.20
CA ARG A 103 -9.89 -19.05 0.43
C ARG A 103 -9.99 -20.56 0.17
N SER A 104 -9.13 -21.12 -0.66
CA SER A 104 -9.03 -22.55 -0.95
C SER A 104 -8.13 -23.29 0.04
N ASN A 105 -7.72 -22.66 1.14
CA ASN A 105 -6.88 -23.25 2.19
C ASN A 105 -5.45 -23.61 1.78
N PHE A 106 -4.95 -23.09 0.65
CA PHE A 106 -3.57 -23.31 0.24
C PHE A 106 -2.60 -22.49 1.10
N LYS A 107 -1.52 -23.13 1.56
CA LYS A 107 -0.42 -22.54 2.34
C LYS A 107 0.78 -22.22 1.48
N SER A 108 1.01 -22.96 0.39
CA SER A 108 2.11 -22.71 -0.55
C SER A 108 1.62 -22.77 -1.98
N VAL A 109 1.77 -21.66 -2.71
CA VAL A 109 1.39 -21.57 -4.12
C VAL A 109 2.56 -21.14 -5.00
N SER A 110 2.46 -21.46 -6.28
CA SER A 110 3.48 -21.08 -7.25
C SER A 110 2.85 -20.43 -8.47
N ILE A 111 3.40 -19.31 -8.95
CA ILE A 111 2.95 -18.63 -10.16
C ILE A 111 4.00 -18.84 -11.26
N PHE A 112 3.58 -19.41 -12.40
CA PHE A 112 4.44 -19.54 -13.56
C PHE A 112 4.44 -18.25 -14.39
N LEU A 113 5.62 -17.66 -14.57
CA LEU A 113 5.83 -16.47 -15.38
C LEU A 113 5.98 -16.88 -16.85
N ASN A 114 4.89 -17.41 -17.41
CA ASN A 114 4.91 -18.18 -18.65
C ASN A 114 5.26 -17.35 -19.90
N ASP A 115 5.81 -18.03 -20.90
CA ASP A 115 6.21 -17.41 -22.17
C ASP A 115 5.01 -16.85 -22.95
N SER A 116 3.88 -17.56 -22.93
CA SER A 116 2.67 -17.17 -23.67
C SER A 116 2.02 -15.88 -23.18
N CYS A 117 2.35 -15.42 -21.96
CA CYS A 117 1.84 -14.20 -21.37
C CYS A 117 3.00 -13.23 -21.18
N PHE A 118 3.98 -13.57 -20.34
CA PHE A 118 5.04 -12.64 -19.96
C PHE A 118 6.02 -12.35 -21.10
N ASP A 119 6.51 -13.37 -21.81
CA ASP A 119 7.42 -13.12 -22.93
C ASP A 119 6.69 -12.56 -24.16
N GLN A 120 5.44 -12.99 -24.41
CA GLN A 120 4.58 -12.39 -25.45
C GLN A 120 4.37 -10.89 -25.22
N ILE A 121 4.07 -10.49 -23.98
CA ILE A 121 3.85 -9.07 -23.62
C ILE A 121 5.19 -8.32 -23.59
N ALA A 122 6.25 -8.92 -23.03
CA ALA A 122 7.55 -8.29 -22.93
C ALA A 122 8.24 -8.12 -24.29
N LYS A 123 7.91 -8.95 -25.29
CA LYS A 123 8.53 -8.94 -26.64
C LYS A 123 10.06 -8.93 -26.58
N GLY A 124 10.63 -9.75 -25.69
CA GLY A 124 12.08 -9.82 -25.46
C GLY A 124 12.68 -8.70 -24.60
N LYS A 125 11.92 -7.66 -24.22
CA LYS A 125 12.42 -6.56 -23.38
C LYS A 125 12.54 -6.97 -21.93
N GLY A 126 13.75 -7.28 -21.48
CA GLY A 126 14.04 -7.75 -20.11
C GLY A 126 13.56 -6.82 -18.99
N LYS A 127 13.58 -5.49 -19.22
CA LYS A 127 13.06 -4.50 -18.26
C LYS A 127 11.56 -4.69 -18.00
N LEU A 128 10.78 -4.82 -19.08
CA LEU A 128 9.33 -5.01 -18.99
C LEU A 128 8.98 -6.35 -18.35
N TYR A 129 9.71 -7.43 -18.66
CA TYR A 129 9.56 -8.71 -17.98
C TYR A 129 9.78 -8.57 -16.46
N GLY A 130 10.81 -7.83 -16.05
CA GLY A 130 11.07 -7.53 -14.65
C GLY A 130 9.96 -6.72 -13.98
N GLU A 131 9.41 -5.72 -14.65
CA GLU A 131 8.27 -4.92 -14.17
C GLU A 131 7.03 -5.81 -13.94
N LEU A 132 6.67 -6.66 -14.90
CA LEU A 132 5.54 -7.58 -14.78
C LEU A 132 5.77 -8.61 -13.66
N SER A 133 6.99 -9.15 -13.55
CA SER A 133 7.35 -10.10 -12.47
C SER A 133 7.24 -9.46 -11.08
N GLY A 134 7.68 -8.20 -10.97
CA GLY A 134 7.54 -7.40 -9.75
C GLY A 134 6.07 -7.18 -9.40
N ALA A 135 5.24 -6.86 -10.39
CA ALA A 135 3.81 -6.68 -10.20
C ALA A 135 3.10 -7.93 -9.67
N VAL A 136 3.55 -9.15 -10.04
CA VAL A 136 3.04 -10.38 -9.42
C VAL A 136 3.35 -10.42 -7.92
N ALA A 137 4.60 -10.15 -7.53
CA ALA A 137 4.98 -10.12 -6.13
C ALA A 137 4.24 -9.01 -5.34
N GLU A 138 4.08 -7.82 -5.94
CA GLU A 138 3.33 -6.71 -5.36
C GLU A 138 1.86 -7.08 -5.18
N GLY A 139 1.20 -7.61 -6.22
CA GLY A 139 -0.22 -7.97 -6.20
C GLY A 139 -0.57 -9.00 -5.15
N ALA A 140 0.17 -10.11 -5.10
CA ALA A 140 -0.01 -11.12 -4.06
C ALA A 140 0.26 -10.57 -2.66
N GLY A 141 1.37 -9.83 -2.48
CA GLY A 141 1.74 -9.25 -1.20
C GLY A 141 0.72 -8.22 -0.68
N LEU A 142 0.12 -7.42 -1.56
CA LEU A 142 -0.92 -6.45 -1.21
C LEU A 142 -2.27 -7.12 -0.92
N ALA A 143 -2.62 -8.18 -1.65
CA ALA A 143 -3.90 -8.85 -1.51
C ALA A 143 -4.00 -9.76 -0.28
N LEU A 144 -2.87 -10.30 0.19
CA LEU A 144 -2.75 -11.17 1.37
C LEU A 144 -2.40 -10.38 2.65
N TYR A 145 -2.73 -9.09 2.67
CA TYR A 145 -2.62 -8.26 3.86
C TYR A 145 -3.78 -8.56 4.81
N HIS A 146 -3.45 -8.78 6.08
CA HIS A 146 -4.42 -8.94 7.18
C HIS A 146 -4.00 -8.06 8.34
N PHE A 147 -4.97 -7.45 9.01
CA PHE A 147 -4.76 -6.65 10.21
C PHE A 147 -5.54 -7.29 11.37
N ASP A 148 -4.89 -8.25 12.01
CA ASP A 148 -5.52 -9.12 13.02
C ASP A 148 -5.22 -8.68 14.46
N ASN A 149 -4.54 -7.53 14.67
CA ASN A 149 -4.02 -7.08 15.97
C ASN A 149 -5.07 -6.99 17.10
N TYR A 150 -6.35 -6.87 16.76
CA TYR A 150 -7.46 -6.73 17.70
C TYR A 150 -8.45 -7.90 17.65
N LYS A 151 -8.12 -8.96 16.91
CA LYS A 151 -8.91 -10.19 16.89
C LYS A 151 -8.49 -11.05 18.07
N SER A 152 -9.46 -11.45 18.91
CA SER A 152 -9.30 -12.57 19.82
C SER A 152 -9.35 -13.87 19.02
N THR A 153 -8.61 -14.88 19.48
CA THR A 153 -8.67 -16.24 18.97
C THR A 153 -9.11 -17.13 20.12
N ASP A 154 -10.18 -17.90 19.95
CA ASP A 154 -10.52 -18.96 20.89
C ASP A 154 -9.69 -20.21 20.57
N GLU A 155 -9.24 -20.95 21.60
CA GLU A 155 -8.41 -22.16 21.39
C GLU A 155 -9.10 -23.25 20.55
N LYS A 156 -10.44 -23.17 20.40
CA LYS A 156 -11.26 -24.09 19.60
C LYS A 156 -11.39 -23.67 18.13
N ASP A 157 -10.99 -22.46 17.78
CA ASP A 157 -11.10 -21.96 16.42
C ASP A 157 -9.97 -22.53 15.56
N ASP A 158 -10.31 -23.02 14.36
CA ASP A 158 -9.30 -23.33 13.37
C ASP A 158 -8.48 -22.07 13.04
N PRO A 159 -7.14 -22.18 12.93
CA PRO A 159 -6.32 -21.03 12.57
C PRO A 159 -6.75 -20.53 11.19
N PRO A 160 -6.82 -19.21 11.00
CA PRO A 160 -7.31 -18.66 9.75
C PRO A 160 -6.43 -19.12 8.59
N SER A 161 -7.04 -19.38 7.44
CA SER A 161 -6.26 -19.74 6.27
C SER A 161 -5.35 -18.59 5.85
N ARG A 162 -4.07 -18.91 5.65
CA ARG A 162 -3.03 -17.97 5.24
C ARG A 162 -2.12 -18.66 4.23
N VAL A 163 -1.92 -18.02 3.09
CA VAL A 163 -0.84 -18.38 2.16
C VAL A 163 0.47 -17.92 2.80
N GLY A 164 1.32 -18.85 3.23
CA GLY A 164 2.61 -18.55 3.85
C GLY A 164 3.74 -18.35 2.84
N GLN A 165 3.63 -18.95 1.64
CA GLN A 165 4.68 -18.93 0.64
C GLN A 165 4.13 -18.77 -0.78
N LEU A 166 4.76 -17.85 -1.54
CA LEU A 166 4.61 -17.71 -2.97
C LEU A 166 5.94 -18.02 -3.67
N THR A 167 5.93 -18.92 -4.64
CA THR A 167 7.08 -19.19 -5.51
C THR A 167 6.82 -18.68 -6.92
N LEU A 168 7.64 -17.75 -7.40
CA LEU A 168 7.66 -17.32 -8.79
C LEU A 168 8.53 -18.29 -9.59
N ILE A 169 7.99 -18.85 -10.67
CA ILE A 169 8.73 -19.76 -11.55
C ILE A 169 9.04 -18.99 -12.84
N PRO A 170 10.29 -18.53 -13.04
CA PRO A 170 10.67 -17.85 -14.27
C PRO A 170 10.62 -18.83 -15.45
N ALA A 171 10.19 -18.33 -16.61
CA ALA A 171 10.18 -19.08 -17.87
C ALA A 171 11.52 -19.74 -18.24
N SER A 172 12.64 -19.09 -17.92
CA SER A 172 13.97 -19.60 -18.21
C SER A 172 14.99 -19.20 -17.15
N LYS A 173 16.10 -19.96 -17.06
CA LYS A 173 17.19 -19.68 -16.11
C LYS A 173 17.78 -18.28 -16.30
N VAL A 174 17.82 -17.76 -17.53
CA VAL A 174 18.35 -16.43 -17.85
C VAL A 174 17.53 -15.31 -17.19
N ARG A 175 16.25 -15.54 -16.90
CA ARG A 175 15.37 -14.55 -16.25
C ARG A 175 15.53 -14.48 -14.72
N GLN A 176 16.22 -15.43 -14.09
CA GLN A 176 16.26 -15.57 -12.62
C GLN A 176 16.75 -14.30 -11.92
N ALA A 177 17.88 -13.73 -12.36
CA ALA A 177 18.46 -12.54 -11.72
C ALA A 177 17.54 -11.31 -11.84
N THR A 178 16.76 -11.21 -12.93
CA THR A 178 15.76 -10.15 -13.11
C THR A 178 14.60 -10.34 -12.15
N VAL A 179 14.07 -11.56 -12.03
CA VAL A 179 12.95 -11.86 -11.13
C VAL A 179 13.33 -11.64 -9.67
N GLU A 180 14.52 -12.07 -9.25
CA GLU A 180 15.01 -11.85 -7.88
C GLU A 180 15.08 -10.36 -7.51
N LYS A 181 15.64 -9.53 -8.39
CA LYS A 181 15.68 -8.07 -8.19
C LYS A 181 14.27 -7.47 -8.12
N SER A 182 13.35 -7.96 -8.95
CA SER A 182 11.96 -7.52 -8.96
C SER A 182 11.21 -7.90 -7.68
N ILE A 183 11.40 -9.12 -7.16
CA ILE A 183 10.86 -9.56 -5.86
C ILE A 183 11.37 -8.64 -4.75
N ALA A 184 12.70 -8.45 -4.67
CA ALA A 184 13.29 -7.62 -3.62
C ALA A 184 12.82 -6.16 -3.66
N ARG A 185 12.53 -5.62 -4.85
CA ARG A 185 11.90 -4.30 -5.01
C ARG A 185 10.45 -4.32 -4.55
N ALA A 186 9.66 -5.29 -5.02
CA ALA A 186 8.25 -5.45 -4.68
C ALA A 186 8.03 -5.58 -3.17
N GLU A 187 8.81 -6.43 -2.50
CA GLU A 187 8.73 -6.64 -1.05
C GLU A 187 8.86 -5.31 -0.30
N LYS A 188 9.88 -4.49 -0.63
CA LYS A 188 10.09 -3.18 0.02
C LYS A 188 8.90 -2.23 -0.15
N ILE A 189 8.29 -2.23 -1.34
CA ILE A 189 7.10 -1.41 -1.62
C ILE A 189 5.90 -1.94 -0.83
N VAL A 190 5.62 -3.24 -0.94
CA VAL A 190 4.51 -3.90 -0.24
C VAL A 190 4.58 -3.63 1.24
N ASN A 191 5.76 -3.75 1.85
CA ASN A 191 5.84 -3.60 3.30
C ASN A 191 6.01 -2.16 3.82
N ALA A 192 6.25 -1.19 2.93
CA ALA A 192 5.91 0.20 3.19
C ALA A 192 4.38 0.44 3.14
N VAL A 193 3.68 -0.12 2.14
CA VAL A 193 2.22 -0.01 2.03
C VAL A 193 1.52 -0.68 3.22
N HIS A 194 1.98 -1.86 3.66
CA HIS A 194 1.48 -2.52 4.88
C HIS A 194 1.70 -1.62 6.09
N SER A 195 2.85 -0.97 6.24
CA SER A 195 3.05 -0.02 7.35
C SER A 195 2.05 1.14 7.32
N ALA A 196 1.69 1.66 6.15
CA ALA A 196 0.64 2.69 6.07
C ALA A 196 -0.74 2.12 6.45
N ARG A 197 -1.08 0.93 5.93
CA ARG A 197 -2.34 0.25 6.25
C ARG A 197 -2.46 -0.06 7.74
N ASP A 198 -1.39 -0.50 8.39
CA ASP A 198 -1.37 -0.78 9.83
C ASP A 198 -1.70 0.50 10.62
N LEU A 199 -1.01 1.62 10.30
CA LEU A 199 -1.24 2.91 10.95
C LEU A 199 -2.69 3.38 10.82
N VAL A 200 -3.29 3.26 9.64
CA VAL A 200 -4.68 3.67 9.35
C VAL A 200 -5.70 2.71 9.98
N SER A 201 -5.33 1.43 10.16
CA SER A 201 -6.22 0.40 10.70
C SER A 201 -6.35 0.47 12.21
N HIS A 202 -5.31 0.93 12.91
CA HIS A 202 -5.36 1.19 14.34
C HIS A 202 -6.51 2.14 14.72
N PRO A 203 -7.23 1.90 15.83
CA PRO A 203 -8.29 2.78 16.33
C PRO A 203 -7.72 4.08 16.92
N GLY A 204 -8.56 5.11 17.03
CA GLY A 204 -8.14 6.44 17.51
C GLY A 204 -7.53 6.45 18.91
N ASN A 205 -7.97 5.54 19.80
CA ASN A 205 -7.40 5.38 21.14
C ASN A 205 -6.01 4.70 21.15
N THR A 206 -5.53 4.17 20.01
CA THR A 206 -4.16 3.66 19.86
C THR A 206 -3.32 4.60 18.99
N ALA A 207 -3.82 4.98 17.81
CA ALA A 207 -3.09 5.74 16.81
C ALA A 207 -3.09 7.25 17.08
N THR A 208 -2.70 7.68 18.29
CA THR A 208 -2.64 9.09 18.69
C THR A 208 -1.45 9.84 18.05
N PRO A 209 -1.36 11.19 18.17
CA PRO A 209 -0.22 11.94 17.63
C PRO A 209 1.11 11.49 18.26
N THR A 210 1.09 11.14 19.55
CA THR A 210 2.22 10.54 20.27
C THR A 210 2.63 9.21 19.64
N PHE A 211 1.66 8.33 19.35
CA PHE A 211 1.91 7.06 18.69
C PHE A 211 2.53 7.25 17.30
N LEU A 212 2.03 8.18 16.48
CA LEU A 212 2.60 8.49 15.17
C LEU A 212 4.06 8.97 15.28
N ALA A 213 4.36 9.83 16.27
CA ALA A 213 5.71 10.31 16.51
C ALA A 213 6.67 9.17 16.89
N GLU A 214 6.25 8.24 17.75
CA GLU A 214 7.05 7.08 18.13
C GLU A 214 7.22 6.07 16.98
N HIS A 215 6.18 5.83 16.19
CA HIS A 215 6.27 5.02 14.98
C HIS A 215 7.27 5.63 13.99
N ALA A 216 7.20 6.94 13.74
CA ALA A 216 8.12 7.63 12.85
C ALA A 216 9.57 7.52 13.33
N LYS A 217 9.85 7.69 14.63
CA LYS A 217 11.19 7.48 15.21
C LYS A 217 11.70 6.06 14.99
N LYS A 218 10.87 5.04 15.27
CA LYS A 218 11.22 3.62 15.07
C LYS A 218 11.50 3.31 13.60
N MET A 219 10.62 3.74 12.71
CA MET A 219 10.76 3.58 11.26
C MET A 219 12.04 4.26 10.76
N ALA A 220 12.30 5.49 11.19
CA ALA A 220 13.45 6.27 10.77
C ALA A 220 14.77 5.62 11.17
N ARG A 221 14.88 5.12 12.42
CA ARG A 221 16.06 4.37 12.89
C ARG A 221 16.33 3.14 12.03
N LYS A 222 15.31 2.33 11.73
CA LYS A 222 15.43 1.13 10.89
C LYS A 222 15.86 1.47 9.46
N ASN A 223 15.42 2.63 8.94
CA ASN A 223 15.64 3.04 7.56
C ASN A 223 16.75 4.07 7.37
N LYS A 224 17.57 4.37 8.39
CA LYS A 224 18.66 5.38 8.32
C LYS A 224 18.17 6.76 7.85
N ILE A 225 17.00 7.17 8.35
CA ILE A 225 16.41 8.49 8.11
C ILE A 225 16.59 9.32 9.38
N THR A 226 16.89 10.61 9.26
CA THR A 226 16.90 11.51 10.41
C THR A 226 15.46 11.84 10.79
N CYS A 227 15.09 11.75 12.07
CA CYS A 227 13.75 12.10 12.55
C CYS A 227 13.84 13.13 13.67
N LYS A 228 13.16 14.26 13.49
CA LYS A 228 12.96 15.29 14.51
C LYS A 228 11.47 15.40 14.79
N VAL A 229 11.09 15.48 16.06
CA VAL A 229 9.71 15.71 16.47
C VAL A 229 9.67 17.00 17.27
N LEU A 230 8.84 17.94 16.84
CA LEU A 230 8.57 19.18 17.56
C LEU A 230 7.29 18.97 18.37
N GLY A 231 7.40 19.13 19.69
CA GLY A 231 6.25 19.10 20.58
C GLY A 231 5.58 20.47 20.67
N LYS A 232 4.55 20.53 21.54
CA LYS A 232 3.77 21.75 21.79
C LYS A 232 4.64 22.98 22.09
N LYS A 233 5.60 22.87 23.01
CA LYS A 233 6.44 24.01 23.45
C LYS A 233 7.30 24.56 22.30
N GLU A 234 7.87 23.69 21.48
CA GLU A 234 8.65 24.10 20.30
C GLU A 234 7.77 24.76 19.26
N MET A 235 6.57 24.23 19.01
CA MET A 235 5.61 24.80 18.08
C MET A 235 5.07 26.15 18.55
N GLU A 236 4.86 26.34 19.85
CA GLU A 236 4.47 27.63 20.46
C GLU A 236 5.55 28.68 20.22
N LYS A 237 6.82 28.34 20.47
CA LYS A 237 7.96 29.23 20.20
C LYS A 237 8.11 29.60 18.73
N LEU A 238 7.72 28.70 17.83
CA LEU A 238 7.73 28.97 16.39
C LEU A 238 6.53 29.80 15.93
N GLY A 239 5.46 29.89 16.73
CA GLY A 239 4.23 30.60 16.35
C GLY A 239 3.31 29.77 15.43
N MET A 240 3.29 28.44 15.57
CA MET A 240 2.41 27.54 14.79
C MET A 240 0.97 27.54 15.34
N GLY A 241 0.34 28.72 15.38
CA GLY A 241 -0.97 28.89 16.03
C GLY A 241 -2.13 28.20 15.32
N ALA A 242 -2.01 27.88 14.02
CA ALA A 242 -3.07 27.17 13.31
C ALA A 242 -3.09 25.68 13.71
N LEU A 243 -1.93 25.01 13.69
CA LEU A 243 -1.81 23.61 14.12
C LEU A 243 -2.09 23.46 15.62
N LEU A 244 -1.49 24.33 16.45
CA LEU A 244 -1.74 24.33 17.88
C LEU A 244 -3.22 24.55 18.18
N GLY A 245 -3.88 25.47 17.47
CA GLY A 245 -5.30 25.75 17.59
C GLY A 245 -6.16 24.49 17.48
N VAL A 246 -5.98 23.70 16.42
CA VAL A 246 -6.71 22.44 16.19
C VAL A 246 -6.58 21.47 17.36
N SER A 247 -5.37 21.32 17.91
CA SER A 247 -5.10 20.36 19.00
C SER A 247 -5.65 20.76 20.38
N ARG A 248 -6.12 22.00 20.56
CA ARG A 248 -6.43 22.54 21.90
C ARG A 248 -7.55 21.80 22.64
N GLY A 249 -8.42 21.14 21.89
CA GLY A 249 -9.53 20.38 22.47
C GLY A 249 -9.14 18.98 22.97
N SER A 250 -8.00 18.44 22.53
CA SER A 250 -7.55 17.10 22.92
C SER A 250 -6.63 17.13 24.15
N HIS A 251 -6.62 16.01 24.88
CA HIS A 251 -5.61 15.70 25.89
C HIS A 251 -4.30 15.14 25.28
N GLU A 252 -4.35 14.59 24.07
CA GLU A 252 -3.18 14.14 23.35
C GLU A 252 -2.38 15.34 22.81
N PRO A 253 -1.07 15.42 23.10
CA PRO A 253 -0.26 16.53 22.63
C PRO A 253 -0.05 16.47 21.11
N PRO A 254 -0.07 17.61 20.40
CA PRO A 254 0.24 17.63 18.96
C PRO A 254 1.73 17.36 18.72
N ALA A 255 2.06 16.94 17.50
CA ALA A 255 3.43 16.72 17.07
C ALA A 255 3.62 17.14 15.61
N LEU A 256 4.67 17.93 15.34
CA LEU A 256 5.19 18.09 13.98
C LEU A 256 6.38 17.15 13.81
N ILE A 257 6.19 16.10 13.01
CA ILE A 257 7.21 15.08 12.75
C ILE A 257 7.91 15.43 11.45
N VAL A 258 9.24 15.52 11.48
CA VAL A 258 10.09 15.90 10.36
C VAL A 258 11.10 14.81 10.10
N LEU A 259 11.09 14.27 8.89
CA LEU A 259 11.93 13.18 8.42
C LEU A 259 12.82 13.66 7.30
N GLU A 260 14.12 13.39 7.38
CA GLU A 260 15.08 13.84 6.36
C GLU A 260 15.83 12.65 5.77
N TYR A 261 15.63 12.43 4.47
CA TYR A 261 16.35 11.46 3.67
C TYR A 261 17.19 12.18 2.62
N TYR A 262 18.51 11.94 2.65
CA TYR A 262 19.45 12.49 1.67
C TYR A 262 20.13 11.33 0.92
N GLY A 263 19.49 10.85 -0.16
CA GLY A 263 20.07 9.87 -1.08
C GLY A 263 20.92 10.50 -2.19
N ALA A 264 20.89 11.82 -2.34
CA ALA A 264 21.75 12.58 -3.25
C ALA A 264 22.65 13.56 -2.47
N ALA A 265 23.44 14.37 -3.19
CA ALA A 265 24.24 15.42 -2.56
C ALA A 265 23.33 16.39 -1.77
N LYS A 266 23.68 16.71 -0.51
CA LYS A 266 22.88 17.55 0.40
C LYS A 266 22.48 18.92 -0.18
N LYS A 267 23.30 19.48 -1.09
CA LYS A 267 23.03 20.76 -1.76
C LYS A 267 21.92 20.72 -2.81
N LYS A 268 21.52 19.52 -3.28
CA LYS A 268 20.41 19.39 -4.23
C LYS A 268 19.10 19.66 -3.51
N ALA A 269 18.29 20.55 -4.06
CA ALA A 269 16.98 20.89 -3.52
C ALA A 269 16.11 19.63 -3.35
N PRO A 270 15.51 19.40 -2.17
CA PRO A 270 14.70 18.21 -1.92
C PRO A 270 13.29 18.34 -2.50
N THR A 271 12.63 17.20 -2.71
CA THR A 271 11.16 17.13 -2.73
C THR A 271 10.68 17.11 -1.29
N VAL A 272 9.67 17.90 -0.94
CA VAL A 272 9.02 17.80 0.37
C VAL A 272 7.65 17.12 0.22
N ILE A 273 7.37 16.14 1.05
CA ILE A 273 6.06 15.48 1.15
C ILE A 273 5.45 15.85 2.50
N VAL A 274 4.25 16.43 2.50
CA VAL A 274 3.54 16.88 3.71
C VAL A 274 2.28 16.04 3.92
N GLY A 275 2.14 15.38 5.07
CA GLY A 275 0.97 14.55 5.38
C GLY A 275 0.06 15.19 6.43
N LYS A 276 -1.24 15.27 6.15
CA LYS A 276 -2.28 15.51 7.18
C LYS A 276 -2.28 14.34 8.17
N GLY A 277 -2.11 14.63 9.46
CA GLY A 277 -2.04 13.64 10.53
C GLY A 277 -3.12 13.82 11.59
N ILE A 278 -4.37 14.03 11.20
CA ILE A 278 -5.46 14.12 12.19
C ILE A 278 -5.83 12.70 12.63
N THR A 279 -5.47 12.36 13.86
CA THR A 279 -5.53 10.97 14.35
C THR A 279 -6.94 10.52 14.67
N PHE A 280 -7.79 11.48 15.01
CA PHE A 280 -9.22 11.33 15.06
C PHE A 280 -9.86 12.70 14.82
N ASP A 281 -10.88 12.74 13.97
CA ASP A 281 -11.60 13.96 13.61
C ASP A 281 -13.06 13.90 14.02
N THR A 282 -13.38 14.52 15.15
CA THR A 282 -14.78 14.70 15.58
C THR A 282 -15.46 15.87 14.89
N GLY A 283 -14.71 16.73 14.21
CA GLY A 283 -15.09 18.08 13.79
C GLY A 283 -14.94 19.17 14.86
N GLY A 284 -14.55 18.80 16.08
CA GLY A 284 -14.39 19.76 17.19
C GLY A 284 -15.73 20.29 17.68
N ILE A 285 -15.86 21.61 17.88
CA ILE A 285 -17.13 22.25 18.26
C ILE A 285 -18.17 22.17 17.13
N SER A 286 -17.70 22.19 15.88
CA SER A 286 -18.51 21.93 14.67
C SER A 286 -18.70 20.43 14.49
N LEU A 287 -19.29 19.77 15.49
CA LEU A 287 -19.29 18.32 15.66
C LEU A 287 -19.93 17.62 14.45
N LYS A 288 -19.22 16.61 13.92
CA LYS A 288 -19.76 15.73 12.88
C LYS A 288 -20.97 14.94 13.41
N PRO A 289 -21.91 14.54 12.53
CA PRO A 289 -22.90 13.52 12.88
C PRO A 289 -22.23 12.21 13.30
N GLY A 290 -22.89 11.42 14.16
CA GLY A 290 -22.33 10.16 14.65
C GLY A 290 -22.14 9.08 13.57
N ALA A 291 -22.94 9.11 12.50
CA ALA A 291 -22.84 8.15 11.42
C ALA A 291 -21.47 8.26 10.71
N LYS A 292 -20.74 7.14 10.60
CA LYS A 292 -19.39 7.05 10.02
C LYS A 292 -18.31 7.86 10.74
N MET A 293 -18.58 8.40 11.94
CA MET A 293 -17.53 9.07 12.73
C MET A 293 -16.40 8.10 13.11
N ASP A 294 -16.69 6.80 13.21
CA ASP A 294 -15.71 5.74 13.41
C ASP A 294 -14.66 5.63 12.29
N GLU A 295 -15.01 6.03 11.06
CA GLU A 295 -14.09 6.10 9.92
C GLU A 295 -13.07 7.25 10.07
N MET A 296 -13.31 8.23 10.95
CA MET A 296 -12.43 9.41 11.14
C MET A 296 -11.11 9.07 11.82
N LYS A 297 -10.92 7.84 12.30
CA LYS A 297 -9.58 7.31 12.62
C LYS A 297 -8.65 7.30 11.39
N MET A 298 -9.21 7.28 10.18
CA MET A 298 -8.45 7.27 8.92
C MET A 298 -7.98 8.65 8.49
N ASP A 299 -8.32 9.72 9.23
CA ASP A 299 -8.03 11.10 8.86
C ASP A 299 -6.53 11.51 8.98
N MET A 300 -5.70 10.51 9.30
CA MET A 300 -4.24 10.53 9.31
C MET A 300 -3.65 9.74 8.13
N SER A 301 -4.44 9.33 7.14
CA SER A 301 -3.97 8.56 5.96
C SER A 301 -2.90 9.29 5.14
N GLY A 302 -2.95 10.63 5.11
CA GLY A 302 -1.92 11.47 4.51
C GLY A 302 -0.56 11.35 5.22
N ALA A 303 -0.58 11.36 6.55
CA ALA A 303 0.57 11.10 7.39
C ALA A 303 1.10 9.67 7.21
N ALA A 304 0.23 8.65 7.29
CA ALA A 304 0.61 7.26 7.09
C ALA A 304 1.34 7.04 5.75
N THR A 305 0.79 7.62 4.68
CA THR A 305 1.35 7.56 3.33
C THR A 305 2.68 8.30 3.23
N THR A 306 2.83 9.46 3.88
CA THR A 306 4.09 10.21 3.94
C THR A 306 5.20 9.40 4.62
N LEU A 307 4.89 8.76 5.76
CA LEU A 307 5.82 7.89 6.49
C LEU A 307 6.23 6.67 5.65
N ALA A 308 5.26 6.00 5.04
CA ALA A 308 5.50 4.84 4.18
C ALA A 308 6.28 5.19 2.90
N ALA A 309 6.01 6.33 2.28
CA ALA A 309 6.78 6.80 1.13
C ALA A 309 8.26 6.95 1.47
N LEU A 310 8.58 7.61 2.60
CA LEU A 310 9.97 7.75 3.07
C LEU A 310 10.61 6.40 3.40
N GLN A 311 9.86 5.47 4.01
CA GLN A 311 10.32 4.09 4.24
C GLN A 311 10.71 3.41 2.92
N ALA A 312 9.83 3.45 1.91
CA ALA A 312 10.08 2.84 0.61
C ALA A 312 11.28 3.49 -0.11
N ILE A 313 11.32 4.82 -0.17
CA ILE A 313 12.39 5.61 -0.78
C ILE A 313 13.75 5.22 -0.19
N SER A 314 13.85 5.18 1.15
CA SER A 314 15.10 4.83 1.80
C SER A 314 15.46 3.34 1.64
N SER A 315 14.48 2.44 1.78
CA SER A 315 14.69 1.00 1.59
C SER A 315 15.16 0.66 0.16
N LEU A 316 14.68 1.41 -0.83
CA LEU A 316 15.09 1.31 -2.23
C LEU A 316 16.41 2.05 -2.53
N LYS A 317 16.92 2.84 -1.57
CA LYS A 317 18.13 3.65 -1.70
C LYS A 317 18.08 4.59 -2.91
N LEU A 318 16.93 5.25 -3.12
CA LEU A 318 16.76 6.11 -4.28
C LEU A 318 17.73 7.30 -4.22
N PRO A 319 18.38 7.68 -5.33
CA PRO A 319 19.40 8.73 -5.34
C PRO A 319 18.78 10.15 -5.38
N ILE A 320 17.90 10.45 -4.44
CA ILE A 320 17.14 11.71 -4.33
C ILE A 320 17.12 12.23 -2.89
N ASN A 321 16.89 13.52 -2.71
CA ASN A 321 16.68 14.13 -1.40
C ASN A 321 15.17 14.31 -1.18
N VAL A 322 14.66 13.79 -0.07
CA VAL A 322 13.23 13.86 0.28
C VAL A 322 13.08 14.21 1.76
N ILE A 323 12.24 15.20 2.03
CA ILE A 323 11.86 15.59 3.39
C ILE A 323 10.39 15.21 3.59
N GLY A 324 10.08 14.43 4.62
CA GLY A 324 8.72 14.14 5.05
C GLY A 324 8.34 15.05 6.21
N ILE A 325 7.18 15.69 6.16
CA ILE A 325 6.62 16.48 7.27
C ILE A 325 5.22 15.94 7.57
N VAL A 326 4.95 15.56 8.81
CA VAL A 326 3.62 15.14 9.26
C VAL A 326 3.16 16.11 10.33
N ALA A 327 1.99 16.71 10.09
CA ALA A 327 1.30 17.59 11.04
C ALA A 327 0.27 16.76 11.82
N ALA A 328 0.68 16.24 12.97
CA ALA A 328 -0.13 15.35 13.78
C ALA A 328 -0.85 16.11 14.90
N ALA A 329 -2.17 15.94 14.97
CA ALA A 329 -3.04 16.48 16.01
C ALA A 329 -4.28 15.58 16.13
N GLU A 330 -5.08 15.79 17.17
CA GLU A 330 -6.40 15.19 17.32
C GLU A 330 -7.43 16.31 17.44
N ASN A 331 -8.50 16.26 16.64
CA ASN A 331 -9.54 17.28 16.62
C ASN A 331 -10.72 16.82 17.49
N MET A 332 -10.78 17.34 18.71
CA MET A 332 -11.74 16.95 19.74
C MET A 332 -12.56 18.15 20.21
N PRO A 333 -13.85 17.97 20.58
CA PRO A 333 -14.54 18.97 21.38
C PRO A 333 -13.92 19.02 22.78
N GLY A 334 -13.96 20.17 23.43
CA GLY A 334 -13.48 20.34 24.79
C GLY A 334 -13.54 21.79 25.25
N GLY A 335 -13.44 22.02 26.56
CA GLY A 335 -13.52 23.38 27.13
C GLY A 335 -12.44 24.34 26.61
N SER A 336 -11.34 23.79 26.09
CA SER A 336 -10.23 24.56 25.51
C SER A 336 -10.21 24.61 23.99
N ALA A 337 -11.15 23.91 23.32
CA ALA A 337 -11.20 23.78 21.87
C ALA A 337 -11.39 25.15 21.19
N ILE A 338 -10.90 25.25 19.96
CA ILE A 338 -11.24 26.39 19.09
C ILE A 338 -12.73 26.37 18.77
N LYS A 339 -13.30 27.55 18.59
CA LYS A 339 -14.72 27.76 18.28
C LYS A 339 -14.87 28.37 16.89
N PRO A 340 -16.01 28.15 16.20
CA PRO A 340 -16.39 28.97 15.07
C PRO A 340 -16.30 30.46 15.39
N GLY A 341 -15.60 31.23 14.56
CA GLY A 341 -15.32 32.66 14.73
C GLY A 341 -14.01 32.98 15.46
N ASP A 342 -13.30 32.00 16.04
CA ASP A 342 -11.97 32.25 16.61
C ASP A 342 -10.98 32.66 15.51
N ILE A 343 -10.10 33.62 15.81
CA ILE A 343 -9.03 34.05 14.90
C ILE A 343 -7.69 33.49 15.39
N LEU A 344 -7.03 32.70 14.55
CA LEU A 344 -5.72 32.12 14.81
C LEU A 344 -4.63 32.85 14.03
N LYS A 345 -3.43 33.00 14.59
CA LYS A 345 -2.24 33.48 13.86
C LYS A 345 -1.36 32.30 13.49
N SER A 346 -1.19 32.06 12.19
CA SER A 346 -0.35 30.98 11.64
C SER A 346 1.15 31.30 11.72
N LEU A 347 1.98 30.28 11.48
CA LEU A 347 3.45 30.38 11.37
C LEU A 347 3.88 31.40 10.29
N SER A 348 3.07 31.58 9.26
CA SER A 348 3.34 32.56 8.19
C SER A 348 3.14 34.01 8.64
N GLY A 349 2.59 34.22 9.84
CA GLY A 349 2.18 35.52 10.36
C GLY A 349 0.77 35.94 9.96
N LYS A 350 0.14 35.26 8.99
CA LYS A 350 -1.26 35.50 8.59
C LYS A 350 -2.24 35.09 9.68
N THR A 351 -3.29 35.87 9.84
CA THR A 351 -4.45 35.54 10.66
C THR A 351 -5.48 34.74 9.85
N ILE A 352 -6.18 33.82 10.52
CA ILE A 352 -7.18 32.92 9.93
C ILE A 352 -8.41 32.95 10.84
N GLU A 353 -9.54 33.42 10.33
CA GLU A 353 -10.82 33.25 10.99
C GLU A 353 -11.32 31.82 10.76
N VAL A 354 -11.55 31.09 11.84
CA VAL A 354 -11.99 29.69 11.80
C VAL A 354 -13.51 29.68 11.79
N LEU A 355 -14.12 29.66 10.60
CA LEU A 355 -15.58 29.61 10.48
C LEU A 355 -16.17 28.22 10.78
N ASN A 356 -15.37 27.17 10.60
CA ASN A 356 -15.78 25.79 10.84
C ASN A 356 -14.58 24.99 11.36
N THR A 357 -14.72 24.36 12.52
CA THR A 357 -13.66 23.59 13.18
C THR A 357 -13.48 22.18 12.61
N ASP A 358 -14.39 21.74 11.74
CA ASP A 358 -14.32 20.53 10.90
C ASP A 358 -13.54 20.76 9.59
N ALA A 359 -12.99 21.97 9.43
CA ALA A 359 -12.03 22.31 8.38
C ALA A 359 -10.62 22.41 8.98
N GLU A 360 -10.27 21.51 9.88
CA GLU A 360 -9.04 21.49 10.65
C GLU A 360 -7.81 21.07 9.83
N GLY A 361 -7.98 20.15 8.87
CA GLY A 361 -6.88 19.61 8.07
C GLY A 361 -6.09 20.68 7.34
N ARG A 362 -6.76 21.68 6.78
CA ARG A 362 -6.10 22.81 6.11
C ARG A 362 -5.37 23.74 7.08
N LEU A 363 -5.81 23.82 8.35
CA LEU A 363 -5.14 24.62 9.38
C LEU A 363 -3.81 24.00 9.78
N VAL A 364 -3.79 22.69 10.07
CA VAL A 364 -2.54 21.98 10.41
C VAL A 364 -1.56 21.97 9.22
N LEU A 365 -2.08 21.83 8.00
CA LEU A 365 -1.27 21.89 6.78
C LEU A 365 -0.70 23.29 6.52
N ALA A 366 -1.42 24.38 6.82
CA ALA A 366 -0.92 25.74 6.60
C ALA A 366 0.41 26.00 7.34
N ASP A 367 0.50 25.57 8.61
CA ASP A 367 1.74 25.70 9.38
C ASP A 367 2.82 24.74 8.89
N ALA A 368 2.47 23.50 8.51
CA ALA A 368 3.42 22.52 8.00
C ALA A 368 4.02 22.92 6.64
N LEU A 369 3.19 23.43 5.72
CA LEU A 369 3.62 23.97 4.43
C LEU A 369 4.50 25.21 4.60
N THR A 370 4.17 26.08 5.56
CA THR A 370 5.05 27.21 5.90
C THR A 370 6.40 26.72 6.46
N TYR A 371 6.39 25.69 7.31
CA TYR A 371 7.61 25.08 7.83
C TYR A 371 8.48 24.46 6.72
N ALA A 372 7.86 23.83 5.72
CA ALA A 372 8.53 23.21 4.58
C ALA A 372 9.43 24.18 3.80
N GLN A 373 9.09 25.47 3.75
CA GLN A 373 9.85 26.49 3.03
C GLN A 373 11.31 26.61 3.50
N ARG A 374 11.58 26.26 4.76
CA ARG A 374 12.94 26.27 5.35
C ARG A 374 13.93 25.37 4.59
N TYR A 375 13.42 24.35 3.91
CA TYR A 375 14.23 23.40 3.13
C TYR A 375 14.54 23.87 1.70
N LYS A 376 14.03 25.03 1.26
CA LYS A 376 14.16 25.53 -0.11
C LYS A 376 13.88 24.43 -1.15
N PRO A 377 12.70 23.78 -1.08
CA PRO A 377 12.41 22.60 -1.89
C PRO A 377 12.28 22.95 -3.37
N LYS A 378 12.54 21.97 -4.24
CA LYS A 378 12.21 22.10 -5.67
C LYS A 378 10.70 21.98 -5.92
N GLU A 379 10.02 21.20 -5.08
CA GLU A 379 8.59 20.95 -5.15
C GLU A 379 8.07 20.49 -3.78
N VAL A 380 6.80 20.78 -3.50
CA VAL A 380 6.10 20.37 -2.29
C VAL A 380 4.82 19.64 -2.70
N ILE A 381 4.60 18.46 -2.13
CA ILE A 381 3.43 17.62 -2.38
C ILE A 381 2.75 17.40 -1.03
N ASP A 382 1.52 17.87 -0.85
CA ASP A 382 0.72 17.49 0.31
C ASP A 382 -0.22 16.30 0.00
N LEU A 383 -0.44 15.47 1.01
CA LEU A 383 -1.29 14.29 0.96
C LEU A 383 -2.27 14.38 2.13
N ALA A 384 -3.57 14.43 1.83
CA ALA A 384 -4.59 14.65 2.85
C ALA A 384 -5.96 14.07 2.47
N THR A 385 -6.62 13.45 3.45
CA THR A 385 -8.06 13.20 3.49
C THR A 385 -8.79 14.51 3.78
N LEU A 386 -8.74 15.45 2.83
CA LEU A 386 -9.03 16.86 3.13
C LEU A 386 -10.51 17.24 3.01
N THR A 387 -11.24 16.65 2.07
CA THR A 387 -12.61 17.05 1.75
C THR A 387 -13.46 15.85 1.33
N GLY A 388 -14.65 15.70 1.91
CA GLY A 388 -15.63 14.71 1.43
C GLY A 388 -16.12 14.96 0.00
N ALA A 389 -16.03 16.20 -0.49
CA ALA A 389 -16.42 16.59 -1.86
C ALA A 389 -15.66 15.81 -2.95
N VAL A 390 -14.45 15.31 -2.67
CA VAL A 390 -13.68 14.51 -3.63
C VAL A 390 -14.40 13.21 -4.01
N LEU A 391 -15.18 12.62 -3.08
CA LEU A 391 -15.96 11.42 -3.37
C LEU A 391 -17.06 11.69 -4.39
N MET A 392 -17.70 12.85 -4.30
CA MET A 392 -18.71 13.27 -5.29
C MET A 392 -18.09 13.61 -6.64
N ALA A 393 -16.86 14.15 -6.65
CA ALA A 393 -16.18 14.56 -7.86
C ALA A 393 -15.52 13.40 -8.62
N LEU A 394 -14.87 12.46 -7.91
CA LEU A 394 -13.98 11.45 -8.50
C LEU A 394 -14.27 10.01 -8.05
N GLY A 395 -15.17 9.79 -7.09
CA GLY A 395 -15.49 8.46 -6.58
C GLY A 395 -14.50 7.92 -5.54
N HIS A 396 -14.35 6.59 -5.48
CA HIS A 396 -13.58 5.83 -4.49
C HIS A 396 -12.27 5.27 -5.04
#